data_AF-A0A842HNQ1-F1
#
_entry.id   AF-A0A842HNQ1-F1
#
_cell.length_a   1.000
_cell.length_b   1.000
_cell.length_c   1.000
_cell.angle_alpha   90.00
_cell.angle_beta   90.00
_cell.angle_gamma   90.00
#
_symmetry.space_group_name_H-M   'P 1'
#
loop_
_entity.id
_entity.type
_entity.pdbx_description
1 polymer ?
#
loop_
_entity_poly.entity_id
_entity_poly.type
_entity_poly.pdbx_seq_one_letter_code
_entity_poly.pdbx_strand_id
1 'polypeptide(L)' 'MIMVLPFITLTIAIWLGMAGRRAACIWAWVVSFVIFAAWCNFHITDPLGLSL' A
#
# COMPACT_ATOMS: atom_id res chain seq x y z
N MET A 1 5.28 6.88 13.31
CA MET A 1 4.90 5.45 13.33
C MET A 1 3.69 5.24 12.43
N ILE A 2 3.88 5.27 11.12
CA ILE A 2 2.81 5.08 10.13
C ILE A 2 3.09 3.76 9.37
N MET A 3 3.30 2.65 10.08
CA MET A 3 3.41 1.33 9.42
C MET A 3 2.06 0.86 8.86
N VAL A 4 0.96 1.42 9.38
CA VAL A 4 -0.41 0.97 9.10
C VAL A 4 -1.02 1.60 7.84
N LEU A 5 -0.46 2.70 7.32
CA LEU A 5 -1.06 3.44 6.19
C LEU A 5 -1.20 2.62 4.89
N PRO A 6 -0.20 1.82 4.47
CA PRO A 6 -0.37 0.96 3.29
C PRO A 6 -1.52 -0.03 3.47
N PHE A 7 -1.73 -0.53 4.70
CA PHE A 7 -2.81 -1.46 5.01
C PHE A 7 -4.16 -0.77 4.98
N ILE A 8 -4.29 0.43 5.56
CA ILE A 8 -5.55 1.20 5.53
C ILE A 8 -5.97 1.52 4.09
N THR A 9 -5.03 1.96 3.25
CA THR A 9 -5.33 2.33 1.86
C THR A 9 -5.78 1.11 1.06
N LEU A 10 -5.20 -0.05 1.33
CA LEU A 10 -5.60 -1.32 0.72
C LEU A 10 -6.99 -1.77 1.19
N THR A 11 -7.31 -1.60 2.48
CA THR A 11 -8.64 -1.89 3.03
C THR A 11 -9.72 -1.03 2.36
N ILE A 12 -9.44 0.24 2.09
CA ILE A 12 -10.35 1.14 1.35
C ILE A 12 -10.57 0.64 -0.09
N ALA A 13 -9.51 0.19 -0.78
CA ALA A 13 -9.64 -0.38 -2.11
C ALA A 13 -10.53 -1.63 -2.12
N ILE A 14 -10.33 -2.53 -1.15
CA ILE A 14 -11.14 -3.75 -0.99
C ILE A 14 -12.61 -3.39 -0.72
N TRP A 15 -12.87 -2.43 0.16
CA TRP A 15 -14.23 -1.96 0.45
C TRP A 15 -14.93 -1.40 -0.79
N LEU A 16 -14.22 -0.61 -1.61
CA LEU A 16 -14.74 -0.13 -2.89
C LEU A 16 -15.04 -1.27 -3.87
N GLY A 17 -14.23 -2.33 -3.85
CA GLY A 17 -14.49 -3.57 -4.59
C GLY A 17 -15.75 -4.28 -4.13
N MET A 18 -15.95 -4.44 -2.81
CA MET A 18 -17.15 -5.03 -2.23
C MET A 18 -18.41 -4.20 -2.52
N ALA A 19 -18.29 -2.87 -2.57
CA ALA A 19 -19.36 -1.97 -2.96
C ALA A 19 -19.67 -1.97 -4.47
N GLY A 20 -19.02 -2.83 -5.28
CA GLY A 20 -19.21 -2.93 -6.72
C GLY A 20 -18.58 -1.78 -7.55
N ARG A 21 -17.85 -0.87 -6.91
CA ARG A 21 -17.26 0.32 -7.56
C ARG A 21 -15.90 0.00 -8.15
N ARG A 22 -15.88 -0.82 -9.21
CA ARG A 22 -14.65 -1.36 -9.84
C ARG A 22 -13.62 -0.29 -10.23
N ALA A 23 -14.04 0.79 -10.89
CA ALA A 23 -13.13 1.87 -11.28
C ALA A 23 -12.47 2.55 -10.08
N ALA A 24 -13.26 2.85 -9.04
CA ALA A 24 -12.76 3.45 -7.81
C ALA A 24 -11.82 2.49 -7.05
N CYS A 25 -12.14 1.19 -7.04
CA CYS A 25 -11.28 0.15 -6.46
C CYS A 25 -9.91 0.10 -7.14
N ILE A 26 -9.87 0.09 -8.49
CA ILE A 26 -8.61 0.08 -9.24
C ILE A 26 -7.79 1.33 -8.94
N TRP A 27 -8.42 2.51 -8.94
CA TRP A 27 -7.72 3.75 -8.59
C TRP A 27 -7.19 3.74 -7.15
N ALA A 28 -8.00 3.30 -6.18
CA ALA A 28 -7.57 3.18 -4.80
C ALA A 28 -6.43 2.16 -4.61
N TRP A 29 -6.43 1.07 -5.40
CA TRP A 29 -5.36 0.09 -5.41
C TRP A 29 -4.05 0.70 -5.96
N VAL A 30 -4.10 1.43 -7.07
CA VAL A 30 -2.93 2.14 -7.62
C VAL A 30 -2.36 3.14 -6.61
N VAL A 31 -3.23 3.94 -5.99
CA VAL A 31 -2.83 4.90 -4.94
C VAL A 31 -2.17 4.18 -3.76
N SER A 32 -2.73 3.05 -3.33
CA SER A 32 -2.13 2.23 -2.26
C SER A 32 -0.73 1.74 -2.61
N PHE A 33 -0.53 1.35 -3.88
CA PHE A 33 0.77 0.89 -4.37
C PHE A 33 1.82 2.01 -4.36
N VAL A 34 1.44 3.22 -4.78
CA VAL A 34 2.33 4.39 -4.73
C VAL A 34 2.72 4.72 -3.28
N ILE A 35 1.75 4.70 -2.36
CA ILE A 35 1.99 4.95 -0.93
C ILE A 35 2.94 3.90 -0.37
N PHE A 36 2.73 2.61 -0.70
CA PHE A 36 3.61 1.53 -0.29
C PHE A 36 5.04 1.71 -0.81
N ALA A 37 5.21 2.01 -2.10
CA ALA A 37 6.53 2.19 -2.70
C ALA A 37 7.29 3.38 -2.08
N ALA A 38 6.61 4.51 -1.87
CA ALA A 38 7.18 5.66 -1.17
C ALA A 38 7.57 5.28 0.27
N TRP A 39 6.71 4.54 0.97
CA TRP A 39 6.97 4.10 2.33
C TRP A 39 8.21 3.19 2.41
N CYS A 40 8.34 2.25 1.47
CA CYS A 40 9.53 1.40 1.34
C CYS A 40 10.80 2.23 1.12
N ASN A 41 10.76 3.29 0.32
CA ASN A 41 11.92 4.16 0.12
C ASN A 41 12.37 4.84 1.43
N PHE A 42 11.44 5.21 2.30
CA PHE A 42 11.76 5.86 3.58
C PHE A 42 12.14 4.91 4.70
N HIS A 43 11.66 3.65 4.68
CA HIS A 43 11.79 2.72 5.81
C HIS A 43 12.62 1.47 5.50
N ILE A 44 12.86 1.15 4.23
CA ILE A 44 13.84 0.13 3.80
C ILE A 44 15.14 0.85 3.46
N THR A 45 15.73 1.48 4.48
CA THR A 45 17.03 2.17 4.35
C THR A 45 18.19 1.29 4.81
N ASP A 46 17.92 0.28 5.62
CA ASP A 46 18.94 -0.65 6.08
C ASP A 46 19.10 -1.80 5.08
N PRO A 47 20.34 -2.15 4.70
CA PRO A 47 20.57 -3.31 3.85
C PRO A 47 19.99 -4.54 4.55
N LEU A 48 19.20 -5.30 3.80
CA LEU A 48 18.70 -6.58 4.27
C LEU A 48 19.94 -7.42 4.63
N GLY A 49 20.12 -7.71 5.92
CA GLY A 49 21.20 -8.53 6.46
C GLY A 49 21.04 -10.00 6.07
N LEU A 50 20.84 -10.25 4.78
CA LEU A 50 20.98 -11.57 4.17
C LEU A 50 22.47 -11.87 4.20
N SER A 51 22.91 -12.64 5.20
CA SER A 51 24.22 -13.27 5.17
C SER A 51 24.26 -14.16 3.93
N LEU A 52 25.01 -13.73 2.92
CA LEU A 52 25.34 -14.53 1.74
C LEU A 52 26.35 -15.62 2.13
#